data_AF-A0A168T323-F1
#
_entry.id   AF-A0A168T323-F1
#
_cell.length_a   1.000
_cell.length_b   1.000
_cell.length_c   1.000
_cell.angle_alpha   90.00
_cell.angle_beta   90.00
_cell.angle_gamma   90.00
#
_symmetry.space_group_name_H-M   'P 1'
#
loop_
_entity.id
_entity.type
_entity.pdbx_description
1 polymer ?
#
loop_
_entity_poly.entity_id
_entity_poly.type
_entity_poly.pdbx_seq_one_letter_code
_entity_poly.pdbx_strand_id
1 'polypeptide(L)'
;MKSLFLCIGLLVSSAFASIQLTPDNFKLKTAQGNWFVLYSKEPSPAWTQLADEHKAWKQHGVYFGHFESSHDDTTIQVYRNGESITTFPGTDLASVKQHMVSDSWLRGSVVLTKDWLELIQTGGAPWLVKFYAPWCGHCKKLAPIWDLLASALEPSHVNLAEVNCETDKDLCSSQKVAGLPTLKL
;
A
#
# COMPACT_ATOMS: atom_id res chain seq x y z
N MET A 1 -38.36 -14.30 -40.41
CA MET A 1 -38.57 -14.35 -38.95
C MET A 1 -37.77 -15.54 -38.42
N LYS A 2 -36.76 -15.45 -37.56
CA LYS A 2 -36.10 -14.38 -36.81
C LYS A 2 -34.60 -14.70 -36.83
N SER A 3 -33.77 -13.69 -37.09
CA SER A 3 -32.31 -13.77 -36.94
C SER A 3 -31.98 -13.81 -35.45
N LEU A 4 -31.29 -14.84 -34.97
CA LEU A 4 -30.79 -14.93 -33.61
C LEU A 4 -29.40 -14.32 -33.59
N PHE A 5 -29.34 -13.01 -33.32
CA PHE A 5 -28.07 -12.31 -33.13
C PHE A 5 -27.45 -12.70 -31.79
N LEU A 6 -26.27 -13.28 -31.91
CA LEU A 6 -25.26 -13.41 -30.88
C LEU A 6 -24.88 -12.01 -30.38
N CYS A 7 -25.08 -11.73 -29.08
CA CYS A 7 -24.35 -10.66 -28.39
C CYS A 7 -23.71 -11.24 -27.14
N ILE A 8 -22.50 -11.74 -27.34
CA ILE A 8 -21.45 -11.82 -26.32
C ILE A 8 -21.22 -10.39 -25.83
N GLY A 9 -21.54 -10.11 -24.58
CA GLY A 9 -21.47 -8.77 -24.00
C GLY A 9 -20.99 -8.79 -22.56
N LEU A 10 -19.68 -8.98 -22.40
CA LEU A 10 -18.84 -8.39 -21.33
C LEU A 10 -19.34 -8.53 -19.89
N LEU A 11 -19.04 -9.69 -19.27
CA LEU A 11 -18.67 -9.70 -17.86
C LEU A 11 -17.28 -9.06 -17.74
N VAL A 12 -17.21 -7.71 -17.73
CA VAL A 12 -16.10 -7.06 -17.05
C VAL A 12 -16.39 -7.24 -15.57
N SER A 13 -16.05 -8.41 -15.04
CA SER A 13 -15.80 -8.50 -13.61
C SER A 13 -14.53 -7.68 -13.39
N SER A 14 -14.70 -6.38 -13.16
CA SER A 14 -13.68 -5.60 -12.48
C SER A 14 -13.55 -6.26 -11.12
N ALA A 15 -12.60 -7.19 -11.00
CA ALA A 15 -12.19 -7.69 -9.70
C ALA A 15 -11.71 -6.45 -8.94
N PHE A 16 -12.54 -5.96 -8.04
CA PHE A 16 -12.23 -4.79 -7.22
C PHE A 16 -10.90 -5.03 -6.51
N ALA A 17 -10.09 -3.98 -6.34
CA ALA A 17 -8.81 -4.11 -5.63
C ALA A 17 -8.99 -4.53 -4.16
N SER A 18 -10.17 -4.26 -3.58
CA SER A 18 -10.57 -4.75 -2.26
C SER A 18 -10.95 -6.23 -2.30
N ILE A 19 -10.28 -7.04 -1.48
CA ILE A 19 -10.45 -8.49 -1.41
C ILE A 19 -11.58 -8.84 -0.41
N GLN A 20 -12.55 -9.68 -0.82
CA GLN A 20 -13.54 -10.19 0.12
C GLN A 20 -12.88 -11.16 1.12
N LEU A 21 -13.02 -10.83 2.41
CA LEU A 21 -12.58 -11.63 3.53
C LEU A 21 -13.77 -12.37 4.14
N THR A 22 -13.52 -13.60 4.56
CA THR A 22 -14.49 -14.48 5.21
C THR A 22 -13.88 -15.05 6.50
N PRO A 23 -14.68 -15.53 7.46
CA PRO A 23 -14.15 -16.16 8.67
C PRO A 23 -13.07 -17.22 8.39
N ASP A 24 -13.21 -17.98 7.30
CA ASP A 24 -12.31 -19.08 6.94
C ASP A 24 -10.96 -18.61 6.39
N ASN A 25 -10.93 -17.48 5.67
CA ASN A 25 -9.72 -16.99 5.02
C ASN A 25 -9.03 -15.85 5.79
N PHE A 26 -9.75 -15.24 6.74
CA PHE A 26 -9.34 -14.01 7.40
C PHE A 26 -7.95 -14.15 8.03
N LYS A 27 -7.80 -15.12 8.95
CA LYS A 27 -6.55 -15.33 9.70
C LYS A 27 -5.37 -15.62 8.78
N LEU A 28 -5.58 -16.45 7.75
CA LEU A 28 -4.51 -16.81 6.81
C LEU A 28 -4.04 -15.61 5.99
N LYS A 29 -4.99 -14.76 5.55
CA LYS A 29 -4.70 -13.58 4.74
C LYS A 29 -4.06 -12.47 5.57
N THR A 30 -4.66 -12.10 6.69
CA THR A 30 -4.18 -11.00 7.52
C THR A 30 -2.85 -11.30 8.24
N ALA A 31 -2.49 -12.59 8.37
CA ALA A 31 -1.16 -13.00 8.82
C ALA A 31 -0.02 -12.58 7.86
N GLN A 32 -0.34 -12.24 6.60
CA GLN A 32 0.64 -11.89 5.57
C GLN A 32 0.50 -10.43 5.17
N GLY A 33 1.51 -9.62 5.51
CA GLY A 33 1.55 -8.20 5.17
C GLY A 33 0.67 -7.32 6.07
N ASN A 34 0.32 -6.16 5.54
CA ASN A 34 -0.49 -5.15 6.22
C ASN A 34 -1.83 -5.04 5.51
N TRP A 35 -2.92 -5.02 6.29
CA TRP A 35 -4.27 -5.05 5.74
C TRP A 35 -5.10 -3.89 6.30
N PHE A 36 -5.74 -3.16 5.40
CA PHE A 36 -6.85 -2.28 5.74
C PHE A 36 -8.14 -3.06 5.48
N VAL A 37 -8.90 -3.32 6.53
CA VAL A 37 -10.13 -4.12 6.45
C VAL A 37 -11.33 -3.24 6.77
N LEU A 38 -12.20 -3.04 5.79
CA LEU A 38 -13.51 -2.45 6.00
C LEU A 38 -14.47 -3.52 6.55
N TYR A 39 -15.05 -3.25 7.70
CA TYR A 39 -16.16 -4.00 8.26
C TYR A 39 -17.46 -3.23 8.00
N SER A 40 -18.29 -3.76 7.11
CA SER A 40 -19.61 -3.20 6.78
C SER A 40 -20.50 -4.28 6.16
N LYS A 41 -21.79 -3.98 5.93
CA LYS A 41 -22.69 -4.89 5.18
C LYS A 41 -22.25 -4.99 3.72
N GLU A 42 -21.93 -3.85 3.12
CA GLU A 42 -21.48 -3.72 1.73
C GLU A 42 -20.33 -2.70 1.67
N PRO A 43 -19.38 -2.83 0.74
CA PRO A 43 -18.29 -1.87 0.58
C PRO A 43 -18.81 -0.56 -0.02
N SER A 44 -18.47 0.56 0.59
CA SER A 44 -18.88 1.87 0.08
C SER A 44 -18.12 2.23 -1.22
N PRO A 45 -18.70 3.04 -2.14
CA PRO A 45 -17.99 3.47 -3.34
C PRO A 45 -16.67 4.18 -3.05
N ALA A 46 -16.61 4.96 -1.97
CA ALA A 46 -15.40 5.66 -1.55
C ALA A 46 -14.30 4.69 -1.10
N TRP A 47 -14.66 3.60 -0.42
CA TRP A 47 -13.72 2.53 -0.07
C TRP A 47 -13.19 1.81 -1.32
N THR A 48 -14.08 1.46 -2.23
CA THR A 48 -13.71 0.80 -3.48
C THR A 48 -12.76 1.67 -4.31
N GLN A 49 -13.07 2.95 -4.44
CA GLN A 49 -12.20 3.92 -5.11
C GLN A 49 -10.82 4.00 -4.42
N LEU A 50 -10.78 4.09 -3.09
CA LEU A 50 -9.52 4.12 -2.35
C LEU A 50 -8.67 2.86 -2.61
N ALA A 51 -9.29 1.68 -2.55
CA ALA A 51 -8.60 0.43 -2.81
C ALA A 51 -8.06 0.38 -4.26
N ASP A 52 -8.84 0.86 -5.24
CA ASP A 52 -8.44 0.88 -6.65
C ASP A 52 -7.31 1.89 -6.93
N GLU A 53 -7.35 3.08 -6.32
CA GLU A 53 -6.29 4.10 -6.37
C GLU A 53 -4.95 3.52 -5.85
N HIS A 54 -5.01 2.65 -4.84
CA HIS A 54 -3.84 2.12 -4.16
C HIS A 54 -3.55 0.64 -4.47
N LYS A 55 -4.17 0.06 -5.50
CA LYS A 55 -4.03 -1.36 -5.87
C LYS A 55 -2.58 -1.81 -6.12
N ALA A 56 -1.71 -0.88 -6.56
CA ALA A 56 -0.30 -1.15 -6.79
C ALA A 56 0.45 -1.48 -5.49
N TRP A 57 -0.05 -1.05 -4.33
CA TRP A 57 0.60 -1.28 -3.03
C TRP A 57 0.62 -2.74 -2.61
N LYS A 58 -0.19 -3.58 -3.29
CA LYS A 58 -0.11 -5.04 -3.19
C LYS A 58 1.31 -5.56 -3.37
N GLN A 59 2.10 -4.93 -4.24
CA GLN A 59 3.50 -5.32 -4.47
C GLN A 59 4.43 -5.02 -3.27
N HIS A 60 3.98 -4.18 -2.34
CA HIS A 60 4.68 -3.79 -1.11
C HIS A 60 4.07 -4.45 0.13
N GLY A 61 3.23 -5.48 -0.06
CA GLY A 61 2.62 -6.20 1.05
C GLY A 61 1.53 -5.41 1.78
N VAL A 62 0.91 -4.41 1.14
CA VAL A 62 -0.27 -3.72 1.65
C VAL A 62 -1.51 -4.13 0.87
N TYR A 63 -2.57 -4.49 1.58
CA TYR A 63 -3.78 -5.05 1.00
C TYR A 63 -5.01 -4.32 1.54
N PHE A 64 -6.05 -4.25 0.71
CA PHE A 64 -7.37 -3.78 1.10
C PHE A 64 -8.32 -4.98 1.13
N GLY A 65 -9.11 -5.07 2.18
CA GLY A 65 -10.10 -6.13 2.37
C GLY A 65 -11.45 -5.59 2.80
N HIS A 66 -12.50 -6.33 2.47
CA HIS A 66 -13.84 -6.10 3.00
C HIS A 66 -14.28 -7.35 3.74
N PHE A 67 -14.75 -7.19 4.98
CA PHE A 67 -15.32 -8.25 5.79
C PHE A 67 -16.78 -7.89 6.06
N GLU A 68 -17.70 -8.75 5.62
CA GLU A 68 -19.12 -8.54 5.82
C GLU A 68 -19.46 -8.61 7.32
N SER A 69 -19.93 -7.49 7.88
CA SER A 69 -20.36 -7.39 9.27
C SER A 69 -21.88 -7.40 9.36
N SER A 70 -22.40 -8.17 10.32
CA SER A 70 -23.82 -8.14 10.67
C SER A 70 -24.24 -6.89 11.44
N HIS A 71 -23.28 -6.08 11.89
CA HIS A 71 -23.53 -4.85 12.65
C HIS A 71 -23.79 -3.67 11.70
N ASP A 72 -24.59 -2.70 12.15
CA ASP A 72 -24.85 -1.47 11.40
C ASP A 72 -23.65 -0.52 11.40
N ASP A 73 -22.77 -0.64 12.40
CA ASP A 73 -21.57 0.18 12.52
C ASP A 73 -20.52 -0.22 11.47
N THR A 74 -20.13 0.77 10.67
CA THR A 74 -19.02 0.63 9.74
C THR A 74 -17.72 0.97 10.47
N THR A 75 -16.70 0.14 10.33
CA THR A 75 -15.36 0.42 10.87
C THR A 75 -14.29 0.03 9.88
N ILE A 76 -13.15 0.69 9.95
CA ILE A 76 -11.95 0.28 9.21
C ILE A 76 -10.91 -0.15 10.24
N GLN A 77 -10.49 -1.40 10.21
CA GLN A 77 -9.46 -1.90 11.10
C GLN A 77 -8.19 -2.20 10.33
N VAL A 78 -7.05 -1.94 10.94
CA VAL A 78 -5.75 -2.19 10.35
C VAL A 78 -5.13 -3.39 11.02
N TYR A 79 -4.68 -4.35 10.22
CA TYR A 79 -4.03 -5.57 10.67
C TYR A 79 -2.58 -5.60 10.22
N ARG A 80 -1.72 -6.06 11.13
CA ARG A 80 -0.32 -6.38 10.87
C ARG A 80 -0.03 -7.75 11.45
N ASN A 81 0.40 -8.68 10.60
CA ASN A 81 0.75 -10.06 11.01
C ASN A 81 -0.39 -10.79 11.75
N GLY A 82 -1.63 -10.51 11.34
CA GLY A 82 -2.82 -11.09 11.94
C GLY A 82 -3.31 -10.37 13.20
N GLU A 83 -2.60 -9.37 13.70
CA GLU A 83 -3.00 -8.59 14.87
C GLU A 83 -3.64 -7.27 14.45
N SER A 84 -4.79 -6.93 15.05
CA SER A 84 -5.40 -5.61 14.89
C SER A 84 -4.64 -4.60 15.74
N ILE A 85 -4.19 -3.52 15.12
CA ILE A 85 -3.38 -2.48 15.78
C ILE A 85 -4.12 -1.15 15.96
N THR A 86 -5.12 -0.88 15.12
CA THR A 86 -5.95 0.31 15.23
C THR A 86 -7.29 0.08 14.56
N THR A 87 -8.27 0.88 14.97
CA THR A 87 -9.63 0.90 14.44
C THR A 87 -10.07 2.33 14.23
N PHE A 88 -10.55 2.63 13.03
CA PHE A 88 -11.16 3.90 12.66
C PHE A 88 -12.68 3.74 12.66
N PRO A 89 -13.42 4.63 13.35
CA PRO A 89 -14.87 4.63 13.28
C PRO A 89 -15.34 5.13 11.91
N GLY A 90 -16.39 4.50 11.37
CA GLY A 90 -17.02 4.90 10.11
C GLY A 90 -16.12 4.71 8.89
N THR A 91 -16.33 5.56 7.89
CA THR A 91 -15.53 5.65 6.66
C THR A 91 -14.61 6.87 6.70
N ASP A 92 -13.95 7.14 7.83
CA ASP A 92 -12.99 8.24 7.92
C ASP A 92 -11.73 7.93 7.11
N LEU A 93 -11.84 8.14 5.80
CA LEU A 93 -10.76 7.87 4.85
C LEU A 93 -9.61 8.86 5.01
N ALA A 94 -9.83 10.02 5.63
CA ALA A 94 -8.77 10.98 5.88
C ALA A 94 -7.82 10.46 6.97
N SER A 95 -8.37 9.97 8.08
CA SER A 95 -7.57 9.33 9.13
C SER A 95 -6.90 8.05 8.64
N VAL A 96 -7.58 7.26 7.80
CA VAL A 96 -6.97 6.06 7.18
C VAL A 96 -5.81 6.45 6.27
N LYS A 97 -5.98 7.45 5.39
CA LYS A 97 -4.90 7.97 4.53
C LYS A 97 -3.75 8.55 5.34
N GLN A 98 -4.03 9.29 6.40
CA GLN A 98 -2.99 9.82 7.28
C GLN A 98 -2.24 8.69 7.97
N HIS A 99 -2.95 7.69 8.48
CA HIS A 99 -2.37 6.53 9.13
C HIS A 99 -1.47 5.75 8.17
N MET A 100 -1.93 5.49 6.93
CA MET A 100 -1.15 4.87 5.85
C MET A 100 0.23 5.53 5.63
N VAL A 101 0.38 6.80 5.99
CA VAL A 101 1.59 7.61 5.81
C VAL A 101 2.36 7.82 7.12
N SER A 102 1.69 7.79 8.28
CA SER A 102 2.29 8.18 9.57
C SER A 102 2.93 7.03 10.33
N ASP A 103 2.38 5.83 10.27
CA ASP A 103 3.02 4.67 10.89
C ASP A 103 3.65 3.82 9.80
N SER A 104 4.76 3.17 10.12
CA SER A 104 5.57 2.30 9.25
C SER A 104 4.79 1.07 8.76
N TRP A 105 3.68 1.25 8.03
CA TRP A 105 2.79 0.22 7.45
C TRP A 105 3.43 -0.59 6.35
N LEU A 106 4.71 -0.37 6.14
CA LEU A 106 5.44 -0.92 5.07
C LEU A 106 6.52 -1.76 5.73
N ARG A 107 6.30 -3.08 5.75
CA ARG A 107 7.35 -3.99 6.16
C ARG A 107 8.36 -3.98 5.03
N GLY A 108 9.61 -3.62 5.33
CA GLY A 108 10.60 -3.47 4.28
C GLY A 108 10.66 -2.06 3.70
N SER A 109 11.54 -1.89 2.72
CA SER A 109 11.59 -0.70 1.90
C SER A 109 10.39 -0.61 0.97
N VAL A 110 9.85 0.59 0.77
CA VAL A 110 8.77 0.80 -0.23
C VAL A 110 9.20 1.61 -1.40
N VAL A 111 8.86 1.11 -2.58
CA VAL A 111 9.02 1.88 -3.80
C VAL A 111 8.00 3.02 -3.79
N LEU A 112 8.49 4.24 -3.59
CA LEU A 112 7.68 5.44 -3.66
C LEU A 112 7.51 5.87 -5.11
N THR A 113 6.29 6.30 -5.43
CA THR A 113 5.99 7.09 -6.62
C THR A 113 6.00 8.58 -6.28
N LYS A 114 5.84 9.43 -7.28
CA LYS A 114 5.76 10.89 -7.09
C LYS A 114 4.72 11.31 -6.05
N ASP A 115 3.52 10.73 -6.13
CA ASP A 115 2.39 11.08 -5.24
C ASP A 115 2.68 10.75 -3.77
N TRP A 116 3.48 9.71 -3.53
CA TRP A 116 3.90 9.30 -2.20
C TRP A 116 4.91 10.24 -1.55
N LEU A 117 5.79 10.86 -2.34
CA LEU A 117 6.85 11.68 -1.78
C LEU A 117 6.29 12.98 -1.17
N GLU A 118 5.24 13.55 -1.78
CA GLU A 118 4.50 14.68 -1.23
C GLU A 118 3.79 14.30 0.08
N LEU A 119 3.20 13.10 0.13
CA LEU A 119 2.56 12.58 1.34
C LEU A 119 3.57 12.37 2.48
N ILE A 120 4.73 11.80 2.18
CA ILE A 120 5.78 11.54 3.17
C ILE A 120 6.37 12.84 3.74
N GLN A 121 6.55 13.87 2.92
CA GLN A 121 7.03 15.19 3.37
C GLN A 121 6.05 15.89 4.33
N THR A 122 4.77 15.51 4.30
CA THR A 122 3.74 16.05 5.20
C THR A 122 3.48 15.14 6.42
N GLY A 123 4.08 13.95 6.45
CA GLY A 123 4.01 13.01 7.57
C GLY A 123 4.92 13.39 8.74
N GLY A 124 4.52 13.04 9.96
CA GLY A 124 5.25 13.40 11.20
C GLY A 124 6.45 12.51 11.55
N ALA A 125 6.61 11.34 10.91
CA ALA A 125 7.69 10.40 11.17
C ALA A 125 8.82 10.55 10.12
N PRO A 126 10.11 10.45 10.51
CA PRO A 126 11.24 10.58 9.58
C PRO A 126 11.33 9.41 8.59
N TRP A 127 11.79 9.68 7.36
CA TRP A 127 11.93 8.69 6.29
C TRP A 127 13.35 8.66 5.74
N LEU A 128 13.98 7.48 5.71
CA LEU A 128 15.21 7.25 4.97
C LEU A 128 14.88 6.69 3.58
N VAL A 129 15.14 7.47 2.55
CA VAL A 129 14.81 7.17 1.14
C VAL A 129 16.06 6.80 0.35
N LYS A 130 16.04 5.64 -0.33
CA LYS A 130 17.07 5.16 -1.26
C LYS A 130 16.66 5.40 -2.71
N PHE A 131 17.33 6.32 -3.38
CA PHE A 131 17.20 6.52 -4.82
C PHE A 131 18.12 5.54 -5.56
N TYR A 132 17.57 4.72 -6.46
CA TYR A 132 18.29 3.64 -7.13
C TYR A 132 17.89 3.48 -8.61
N ALA A 133 18.62 2.64 -9.35
CA ALA A 133 18.20 2.12 -10.65
C ALA A 133 18.60 0.63 -10.78
N PRO A 134 17.79 -0.21 -11.45
CA PRO A 134 18.00 -1.66 -11.47
C PRO A 134 19.25 -2.09 -12.25
N TRP A 135 19.72 -1.27 -13.19
CA TRP A 135 20.94 -1.53 -13.95
C TRP A 135 22.22 -1.12 -13.21
N CYS A 136 22.12 -0.31 -12.14
CA CYS A 136 23.27 0.24 -11.43
C CYS A 136 23.93 -0.82 -10.53
N GLY A 137 25.21 -1.13 -10.79
CA GLY A 137 25.97 -2.12 -10.02
C GLY A 137 26.11 -1.79 -8.54
N HIS A 138 26.27 -0.51 -8.17
CA HIS A 138 26.35 -0.09 -6.77
C HIS A 138 24.99 -0.23 -6.05
N CYS A 139 23.88 0.02 -6.76
CA CYS A 139 22.53 -0.18 -6.22
C CYS A 139 22.29 -1.66 -5.89
N LYS A 140 22.71 -2.58 -6.78
CA LYS A 140 22.60 -4.02 -6.56
C LYS A 140 23.37 -4.49 -5.32
N LYS A 141 24.55 -3.90 -5.07
CA LYS A 141 25.35 -4.19 -3.86
C LYS A 141 24.70 -3.66 -2.58
N LEU A 142 24.00 -2.53 -2.65
CA LEU A 142 23.29 -1.94 -1.51
C LEU A 142 21.98 -2.66 -1.19
N ALA A 143 21.29 -3.21 -2.20
CA ALA A 143 19.99 -3.87 -2.04
C ALA A 143 19.90 -4.85 -0.86
N PRO A 144 20.79 -5.85 -0.71
CA PRO A 144 20.70 -6.79 0.42
C PRO A 144 20.91 -6.12 1.79
N ILE A 145 21.73 -5.07 1.86
CA ILE A 145 21.96 -4.30 3.09
C ILE A 145 20.71 -3.48 3.43
N TRP A 146 20.04 -2.95 2.40
CA TRP A 146 18.81 -2.19 2.54
C TRP A 146 17.66 -3.05 3.11
N ASP A 147 17.55 -4.30 2.64
CA ASP A 147 16.56 -5.26 3.15
C ASP A 147 16.83 -5.63 4.62
N LEU A 148 18.10 -5.81 4.98
CA LEU A 148 18.52 -6.03 6.38
C LEU A 148 18.23 -4.81 7.25
N LEU A 149 18.52 -3.61 6.75
CA LEU A 149 18.22 -2.36 7.46
C LEU A 149 16.72 -2.21 7.71
N ALA A 150 15.89 -2.59 6.75
CA ALA A 150 14.44 -2.57 6.92
C ALA A 150 13.93 -3.52 8.00
N SER A 151 14.58 -4.68 8.14
CA SER A 151 14.28 -5.60 9.23
C SER A 151 14.79 -5.06 10.58
N ALA A 152 15.94 -4.40 10.60
CA ALA A 152 16.56 -3.87 11.83
C ALA A 152 15.88 -2.59 12.36
N LEU A 153 15.27 -1.80 11.47
CA LEU A 153 14.58 -0.56 11.82
C LEU A 153 13.09 -0.75 12.15
N GLU A 154 12.53 -1.98 12.07
CA GLU A 154 11.14 -2.26 12.51
C GLU A 154 10.82 -1.75 13.93
N PRO A 155 11.73 -1.86 14.93
CA PRO A 155 11.49 -1.33 16.27
C PRO A 155 11.67 0.19 16.40
N SER A 156 12.12 0.86 15.34
CA SER A 156 12.44 2.29 15.33
C SER A 156 11.31 3.13 14.74
N HIS A 157 11.32 4.44 15.00
CA HIS A 157 10.37 5.39 14.38
C HIS A 157 10.85 5.91 13.01
N VAL A 158 11.80 5.24 12.36
CA VAL A 158 12.35 5.65 11.06
C VAL A 158 11.80 4.75 9.96
N ASN A 159 11.08 5.35 9.02
CA ASN A 159 10.53 4.66 7.86
C ASN A 159 11.59 4.49 6.78
N LEU A 160 11.50 3.42 5.97
CA LEU A 160 12.39 3.18 4.84
C LEU A 160 11.63 3.16 3.52
N ALA A 161 12.21 3.80 2.53
CA ALA A 161 11.66 3.93 1.21
C ALA A 161 12.73 3.79 0.14
N GLU A 162 12.34 3.48 -1.08
CA GLU A 162 13.19 3.49 -2.25
C GLU A 162 12.48 4.16 -3.43
N VAL A 163 13.24 4.76 -4.33
CA VAL A 163 12.70 5.40 -5.55
C VAL A 163 13.52 4.90 -6.72
N ASN A 164 12.84 4.32 -7.71
CA ASN A 164 13.49 3.87 -8.93
C ASN A 164 13.61 5.04 -9.92
N CYS A 165 14.82 5.61 -10.03
CA CYS A 165 15.10 6.73 -10.92
C CYS A 165 15.12 6.35 -12.41
N GLU A 166 15.03 5.06 -12.76
CA GLU A 166 14.80 4.66 -14.16
C GLU A 166 13.36 4.95 -14.59
N THR A 167 12.40 4.69 -13.70
CA THR A 167 10.97 4.89 -13.95
C THR A 167 10.52 6.31 -13.57
N ASP A 168 11.06 6.87 -12.49
CA ASP A 168 10.61 8.12 -11.88
C ASP A 168 11.68 9.23 -11.98
N LYS A 169 12.13 9.51 -13.22
CA LYS A 169 13.20 10.47 -13.52
C LYS A 169 12.91 11.88 -13.00
N ASP A 170 11.67 12.34 -13.15
CA ASP A 170 11.25 13.68 -12.71
C ASP A 170 11.30 13.82 -11.20
N LEU A 171 10.90 12.77 -10.47
CA LEU A 171 10.96 12.73 -9.01
C LEU A 171 12.42 12.78 -8.54
N CYS A 172 13.30 11.97 -9.12
CA CYS A 172 14.71 11.99 -8.75
C CYS A 172 15.37 13.34 -9.07
N SER A 173 14.97 13.96 -10.19
CA SER A 173 15.45 15.30 -10.56
C SER A 173 14.96 16.38 -9.60
N SER A 174 13.68 16.35 -9.19
CA SER A 174 13.13 17.31 -8.22
C SER A 174 13.79 17.17 -6.85
N GLN A 175 14.15 15.94 -6.49
CA GLN A 175 14.94 15.63 -5.30
C GLN A 175 16.45 15.88 -5.49
N LYS A 176 16.90 16.47 -6.60
CA LYS A 176 18.32 16.78 -6.87
C LYS A 176 19.25 15.57 -6.72
N VAL A 177 18.80 14.39 -7.14
CA VAL A 177 19.61 13.17 -7.15
C VAL A 177 20.60 13.25 -8.31
N ALA A 178 21.89 13.42 -7.99
CA ALA A 178 22.95 13.58 -8.99
C ALA A 178 23.66 12.27 -9.36
N GLY A 179 23.43 11.19 -8.62
CA GLY A 179 24.09 9.89 -8.81
C GLY A 179 23.40 8.78 -8.02
N LEU A 180 23.69 7.53 -8.38
CA LEU A 180 23.01 6.36 -7.81
C LEU A 180 24.01 5.34 -7.22
N PRO A 181 23.68 4.72 -6.07
CA PRO A 181 22.54 5.06 -5.21
C PRO A 181 22.75 6.41 -4.50
N THR A 182 21.66 7.04 -4.06
CA THR A 182 21.69 8.18 -3.13
C THR A 182 20.73 7.90 -1.98
N LEU A 183 21.14 8.20 -0.75
CA LEU A 183 20.30 8.09 0.45
C LEU A 183 19.95 9.48 0.95
N LYS A 184 18.69 9.70 1.34
CA LYS A 184 18.22 10.96 1.94
C LYS A 184 17.34 10.69 3.16
N LEU A 185 17.45 11.56 4.16
CA LEU A 185 16.57 11.65 5.33
C LEU A 185 15.54 12.76 5.13
#